data_AF-A0A1G7FB99-F1
#
_entry.id   AF-A0A1G7FB99-F1
#
_cell.length_a   1.000
_cell.length_b   1.000
_cell.length_c   1.000
_cell.angle_alpha   90.00
_cell.angle_beta   90.00
_cell.angle_gamma   90.00
#
_symmetry.space_group_name_H-M   'P 1'
#
loop_
_entity.id
_entity.type
_entity.pdbx_description
1 polymer ?
#
loop_
_entity_poly.entity_id
_entity_poly.type
_entity_poly.pdbx_seq_one_letter_code
_entity_poly.pdbx_strand_id
1 'polypeptide(L)'
;MSKDIVNQRFINCIDFLLETKKIPSKSFISDIFGISNSKLSEILKKRMNVGVDLLSILTNEFPISSEWLLTGKGEMLKTPAKAEGPAQQVAETQEAYNKVAHLEEKIAFLQRENQLLQENKALLEDKVKSLKEKESRRIQELEEEIARLTQENHAIKSQPQDRAVG
;
A
#
# COMPACT_ATOMS: atom_id res chain seq x y z
N MET A 1 -8.91 -32.42 -32.96
CA MET A 1 -8.50 -32.04 -31.59
C MET A 1 -9.61 -32.47 -30.64
N SER A 2 -9.32 -33.22 -29.57
CA SER A 2 -10.36 -33.53 -28.58
C SER A 2 -10.75 -32.24 -27.83
N LYS A 3 -12.06 -31.98 -27.70
CA LYS A 3 -12.60 -30.84 -26.92
C LYS A 3 -12.04 -30.82 -25.49
N ASP A 4 -11.63 -31.98 -24.98
CA ASP A 4 -11.06 -32.14 -23.64
C ASP A 4 -9.78 -31.32 -23.44
N ILE A 5 -8.94 -31.18 -24.47
CA ILE A 5 -7.63 -30.51 -24.34
C ILE A 5 -7.80 -28.99 -24.20
N VAL A 6 -8.74 -28.39 -24.94
CA VAL A 6 -9.06 -26.97 -24.79
C VAL A 6 -9.63 -26.70 -23.40
N ASN A 7 -10.50 -27.60 -22.90
CA ASN A 7 -11.03 -27.49 -21.56
C ASN A 7 -9.91 -27.59 -20.50
N GLN A 8 -8.94 -28.50 -20.66
CA GLN A 8 -7.78 -28.56 -19.78
C GLN A 8 -6.97 -27.26 -19.77
N ARG A 9 -6.67 -26.69 -20.95
CA ARG A 9 -5.90 -25.44 -21.02
C ARG A 9 -6.65 -24.26 -20.41
N PHE A 10 -7.96 -24.21 -20.60
CA PHE A 10 -8.80 -23.24 -19.92
C PHE A 10 -8.70 -23.36 -18.39
N ILE A 11 -8.83 -24.56 -17.84
CA ILE A 11 -8.71 -24.80 -16.39
C ILE A 11 -7.32 -24.40 -15.89
N ASN A 12 -6.25 -24.84 -16.57
CA ASN A 12 -4.88 -24.49 -16.22
C ASN A 12 -4.65 -22.97 -16.23
N CYS A 13 -5.28 -22.26 -17.17
CA CYS A 13 -5.20 -20.81 -17.23
C CYS A 13 -5.87 -20.15 -16.02
N ILE A 14 -7.05 -20.63 -15.63
CA ILE A 14 -7.76 -20.13 -14.44
C ILE A 14 -6.95 -20.38 -13.17
N ASP A 15 -6.39 -21.59 -13.01
CA ASP A 15 -5.56 -21.94 -11.86
C ASP A 15 -4.29 -21.06 -11.81
N PHE A 16 -3.62 -20.86 -12.95
CA PHE A 16 -2.48 -19.95 -13.05
C PHE A 16 -2.83 -18.52 -12.62
N LEU A 17 -3.96 -17.98 -13.05
CA LEU A 17 -4.39 -16.62 -12.70
C LEU A 17 -4.65 -16.49 -11.18
N LEU A 18 -5.21 -17.53 -10.55
CA LEU A 18 -5.42 -17.59 -9.10
C LEU A 18 -4.09 -17.70 -8.34
N GLU A 19 -3.21 -18.61 -8.75
CA GLU A 19 -1.92 -18.86 -8.10
C GLU A 19 -1.00 -17.64 -8.17
N THR A 20 -0.98 -16.95 -9.31
CA THR A 20 -0.20 -15.73 -9.50
C THR A 20 -0.85 -14.48 -8.90
N LYS A 21 -2.00 -14.63 -8.22
CA LYS A 21 -2.79 -13.53 -7.63
C LYS A 21 -3.14 -12.41 -8.62
N LYS A 22 -3.21 -12.74 -9.92
CA LYS A 22 -3.70 -11.83 -10.97
C LYS A 22 -5.20 -11.61 -10.87
N ILE A 23 -5.89 -12.51 -10.20
CA ILE A 23 -7.30 -12.40 -9.82
C ILE A 23 -7.49 -12.75 -8.34
N PRO A 24 -8.47 -12.14 -7.66
CA PRO A 24 -8.65 -12.31 -6.21
C PRO A 24 -9.35 -13.61 -5.82
N SER A 25 -10.25 -14.15 -6.66
CA SER A 25 -11.05 -15.33 -6.32
C SER A 25 -11.72 -15.97 -7.54
N LYS A 26 -12.30 -17.17 -7.34
CA LYS A 26 -13.15 -17.82 -8.35
C LYS A 26 -14.46 -17.08 -8.59
N SER A 27 -15.02 -16.43 -7.56
CA SER A 27 -16.25 -15.64 -7.71
C SER A 27 -16.04 -14.45 -8.64
N PHE A 28 -14.89 -13.80 -8.56
CA PHE A 28 -14.51 -12.72 -9.47
C PHE A 28 -14.51 -13.16 -10.94
N ILE A 29 -14.03 -14.37 -11.25
CA ILE A 29 -14.08 -14.90 -12.62
C ILE A 29 -15.54 -15.13 -13.06
N SER A 30 -16.35 -15.71 -12.19
CA SER A 30 -17.78 -15.93 -12.46
C SER A 30 -18.49 -14.63 -12.83
N ASP A 31 -18.18 -13.54 -12.12
CA ASP A 31 -18.75 -12.21 -12.39
C ASP A 31 -18.28 -11.66 -13.74
N ILE A 32 -16.97 -11.71 -14.05
CA ILE A 32 -16.44 -11.29 -15.37
C ILE A 32 -17.09 -12.09 -16.50
N PHE A 33 -17.26 -13.39 -16.30
CA PHE A 33 -17.78 -14.29 -17.32
C PHE A 33 -19.31 -14.23 -17.44
N GLY A 34 -19.99 -13.52 -16.55
CA GLY A 34 -21.44 -13.45 -16.52
C GLY A 34 -22.11 -14.82 -16.27
N ILE A 35 -21.46 -15.70 -15.51
CA ILE A 35 -21.99 -17.04 -15.20
C ILE A 35 -22.05 -17.30 -13.70
N SER A 36 -22.96 -18.17 -13.27
CA SER A 36 -23.04 -18.57 -11.86
C SER A 36 -21.78 -19.30 -11.39
N ASN A 37 -21.48 -19.16 -10.10
CA ASN A 37 -20.38 -19.90 -9.42
C ASN A 37 -20.51 -21.42 -9.60
N SER A 38 -21.74 -21.94 -9.63
CA SER A 38 -22.01 -23.36 -9.87
C SER A 38 -21.58 -23.78 -11.28
N LYS A 39 -21.92 -22.99 -12.31
CA LYS A 39 -21.53 -23.28 -13.70
C LYS A 39 -20.01 -23.25 -13.86
N LEU A 40 -19.34 -22.24 -13.30
CA LEU A 40 -17.88 -22.20 -13.31
C LEU A 40 -17.27 -23.42 -12.59
N SER A 41 -17.82 -23.80 -11.43
CA SER A 41 -17.35 -24.97 -10.68
C SER A 41 -17.48 -26.29 -11.45
N GLU A 42 -18.56 -26.47 -12.21
CA GLU A 42 -18.75 -27.64 -13.06
C GLU A 42 -17.71 -27.70 -14.20
N ILE A 43 -17.36 -26.55 -14.79
CA ILE A 43 -16.29 -26.45 -15.80
C ILE A 43 -14.94 -26.83 -15.18
N LEU A 44 -14.58 -26.19 -14.05
CA LEU A 44 -13.31 -26.41 -13.36
C LEU A 44 -13.15 -27.86 -12.86
N LYS A 45 -14.25 -28.52 -12.51
CA LYS A 45 -14.28 -29.93 -12.12
C LYS A 45 -14.39 -30.89 -13.30
N LYS A 46 -14.27 -30.39 -14.55
CA LYS A 46 -14.30 -31.18 -15.79
C LYS A 46 -15.62 -31.93 -16.01
N ARG A 47 -16.70 -31.52 -15.35
CA ARG A 47 -18.05 -32.10 -15.52
C ARG A 47 -18.79 -31.48 -16.70
N MET A 48 -18.37 -30.29 -17.13
CA MET A 48 -18.82 -29.68 -18.37
C MET A 48 -17.66 -29.05 -19.13
N ASN A 49 -17.83 -28.91 -20.44
CA ASN A 49 -16.88 -28.20 -21.28
C ASN A 49 -17.13 -26.70 -21.24
N VAL A 50 -16.04 -25.93 -21.27
CA VAL A 50 -16.08 -24.50 -21.46
C VAL A 50 -16.67 -24.14 -22.84
N GLY A 51 -17.52 -23.11 -22.86
CA GLY A 51 -18.09 -22.56 -24.08
C GLY A 51 -17.12 -21.60 -24.79
N VAL A 52 -17.29 -21.43 -26.10
CA VAL A 52 -16.44 -20.55 -26.92
C VAL A 52 -16.59 -19.08 -26.50
N ASP A 53 -17.77 -18.69 -26.04
CA ASP A 53 -18.07 -17.41 -25.41
C ASP A 53 -17.11 -17.12 -24.25
N LEU A 54 -16.95 -18.06 -23.33
CA LEU A 54 -16.07 -17.90 -22.17
C LEU A 54 -14.58 -17.89 -22.56
N LEU A 55 -14.18 -18.65 -23.58
CA LEU A 55 -12.82 -18.60 -24.12
C LEU A 55 -12.51 -17.22 -24.71
N SER A 56 -13.47 -16.63 -25.43
CA SER A 56 -13.35 -15.29 -26.00
C SER A 56 -13.17 -14.24 -24.90
N ILE A 57 -14.05 -14.26 -23.88
CA ILE A 57 -13.97 -13.37 -22.72
C ILE A 57 -12.61 -13.52 -22.02
N LEU A 58 -12.15 -14.75 -21.77
CA LEU A 58 -10.83 -14.99 -21.17
C LEU A 58 -9.69 -14.32 -21.95
N THR A 59 -9.69 -14.41 -23.27
CA THR A 59 -8.61 -13.85 -24.11
C THR A 59 -8.70 -12.35 -24.33
N ASN A 60 -9.86 -11.74 -24.05
CA ASN A 60 -10.10 -10.29 -24.12
C ASN A 60 -9.78 -9.60 -22.79
N GLU A 61 -10.21 -10.20 -21.67
CA GLU A 61 -10.06 -9.63 -20.33
C GLU A 61 -8.68 -9.90 -19.72
N PHE A 62 -8.01 -10.98 -20.16
CA PHE A 62 -6.71 -11.38 -19.63
C PHE A 62 -5.68 -11.49 -20.76
N PRO A 63 -4.38 -11.30 -20.47
CA PRO A 63 -3.31 -11.38 -21.45
C PRO A 63 -2.99 -12.84 -21.81
N ILE A 64 -3.98 -13.58 -22.31
CA ILE A 64 -3.92 -15.00 -22.67
C ILE A 64 -4.00 -15.13 -24.19
N SER A 65 -3.09 -15.91 -24.76
CA SER A 65 -3.03 -16.18 -26.20
C SER A 65 -4.18 -17.11 -26.62
N SER A 66 -5.01 -16.66 -27.56
CA SER A 66 -6.07 -17.47 -28.16
C SER A 66 -5.48 -18.62 -28.98
N GLU A 67 -4.34 -18.41 -29.64
CA GLU A 67 -3.64 -19.46 -30.38
C GLU A 67 -3.18 -20.58 -29.43
N TRP A 68 -2.56 -20.24 -28.30
CA TRP A 68 -2.17 -21.24 -27.30
C TRP A 68 -3.39 -21.94 -26.70
N LEU A 69 -4.44 -21.19 -26.37
CA LEU A 69 -5.64 -21.74 -25.75
C LEU A 69 -6.34 -22.77 -26.66
N LEU A 70 -6.43 -22.48 -27.96
CA LEU A 70 -7.13 -23.32 -28.93
C LEU A 70 -6.24 -24.42 -29.51
N THR A 71 -4.97 -24.13 -29.78
CA THR A 71 -4.07 -25.04 -30.50
C THR A 71 -2.98 -25.67 -29.62
N GLY A 72 -2.65 -25.03 -28.50
CA GLY A 72 -1.53 -25.40 -27.63
C GLY A 72 -0.16 -24.94 -28.14
N LYS A 73 -0.12 -24.19 -29.25
CA LYS A 73 1.13 -23.65 -29.82
C LYS A 73 1.44 -22.28 -29.23
N GLY A 74 2.74 -21.95 -29.11
CA GLY A 74 3.21 -20.68 -28.59
C GLY A 74 3.15 -20.59 -27.06
N GLU A 75 3.24 -19.36 -26.54
CA GLU A 75 3.17 -19.09 -25.11
C GLU A 75 1.73 -18.83 -24.64
N MET A 76 1.42 -19.25 -23.41
CA MET A 76 0.11 -18.99 -22.79
C MET A 76 -0.17 -17.50 -22.64
N LEU A 77 0.83 -16.74 -22.17
CA LEU A 77 0.69 -15.32 -22.01
C LEU A 77 0.95 -14.63 -23.34
N LYS A 78 0.11 -13.66 -23.69
CA LYS A 78 0.44 -12.71 -24.74
C LYS A 78 1.65 -11.93 -24.25
N THR A 79 2.80 -12.13 -24.89
CA THR A 79 3.86 -11.12 -24.86
C THR A 79 3.23 -9.83 -25.41
N PRO A 80 3.49 -8.64 -24.83
CA PRO A 80 3.06 -7.39 -25.43
C PRO A 80 3.82 -7.19 -26.75
N ALA A 81 3.36 -7.87 -27.80
CA ALA A 81 3.73 -7.59 -29.17
C ALA A 81 3.02 -6.28 -29.52
N LYS A 82 3.83 -5.22 -29.67
CA LYS A 82 3.46 -3.97 -30.36
C LYS A 82 2.54 -4.29 -31.53
N ALA A 83 1.26 -3.95 -31.41
CA ALA A 83 0.37 -3.90 -32.56
C ALA A 83 0.70 -2.60 -33.30
N GLU A 84 1.48 -2.72 -34.37
CA GLU A 84 1.89 -1.61 -35.21
C GLU A 84 0.72 -1.13 -36.07
N GLY A 85 0.06 -0.07 -35.60
CA GLY A 85 -0.79 0.80 -36.40
C GLY A 85 -0.35 2.26 -36.20
N PRO A 86 -0.03 3.04 -37.27
CA PRO A 86 0.53 4.38 -37.12
C PRO A 86 -0.37 5.39 -36.39
N ALA A 87 -1.69 5.15 -36.30
CA ALA A 87 -2.62 6.03 -35.58
C ALA A 87 -2.70 5.78 -34.06
N GLN A 88 -2.41 4.57 -33.58
CA GLN A 88 -2.47 4.22 -32.15
C GLN A 88 -1.19 4.62 -31.41
N GLN A 89 -0.04 4.60 -32.08
CA GLN A 89 1.25 5.00 -31.48
C GLN A 89 1.27 6.47 -31.05
N VAL A 90 0.51 7.35 -31.71
CA VAL A 90 0.46 8.79 -31.36
C VAL A 90 -0.48 9.05 -30.17
N ALA A 91 -1.59 8.30 -30.08
CA ALA A 91 -2.52 8.40 -28.95
C ALA A 91 -1.93 7.81 -27.66
N GLU A 92 -1.28 6.65 -27.74
CA GLU A 92 -0.63 6.01 -26.59
C GLU A 92 0.59 6.80 -26.09
N THR A 93 1.38 7.41 -26.99
CA THR A 93 2.50 8.29 -26.58
C THR A 93 1.99 9.58 -25.95
N GLN A 94 0.88 10.15 -26.44
CA GLN A 94 0.27 11.33 -25.84
C GLN A 94 -0.34 11.03 -24.47
N GLU A 95 -1.04 9.90 -24.31
CA GLU A 95 -1.57 9.48 -23.01
C GLU A 95 -0.46 9.15 -22.01
N ALA A 96 0.62 8.51 -22.46
CA ALA A 96 1.80 8.25 -21.64
C ALA A 96 2.46 9.56 -21.21
N TYR A 97 2.61 10.52 -22.13
CA TYR A 97 3.17 11.83 -21.84
C TYR A 97 2.30 12.60 -20.83
N ASN A 98 0.98 12.57 -20.99
CA ASN A 98 0.04 13.21 -20.05
C ASN A 98 0.09 12.55 -18.66
N LYS A 99 0.23 11.22 -18.59
CA LYS A 99 0.42 10.50 -17.32
C LYS A 99 1.75 10.85 -16.67
N VAL A 100 2.83 10.94 -17.44
CA VAL A 100 4.15 11.35 -16.95
C VAL A 100 4.09 12.77 -16.40
N ALA A 101 3.50 13.72 -17.13
CA ALA A 101 3.34 15.10 -16.66
C ALA A 101 2.52 15.19 -15.36
N HIS A 102 1.42 14.45 -15.26
CA HIS A 102 0.62 14.42 -14.02
C HIS A 102 1.37 13.76 -12.85
N LEU A 103 2.15 12.70 -13.11
CA LEU A 103 2.98 12.07 -12.09
C LEU A 103 4.11 13.00 -11.63
N GLU A 104 4.74 13.74 -12.54
CA GLU A 104 5.75 14.75 -12.21
C GLU A 104 5.16 15.87 -11.34
N GLU A 105 3.96 16.35 -11.65
CA GLU A 105 3.24 17.33 -10.82
C GLU A 105 2.94 16.78 -9.42
N LYS A 106 2.47 15.54 -9.34
CA LYS A 106 2.20 14.87 -8.06
C LYS A 106 3.48 14.66 -7.25
N ILE A 107 4.59 14.32 -7.90
CA ILE A 107 5.89 14.19 -7.26
C ILE A 107 6.33 15.55 -6.69
N ALA A 108 6.20 16.63 -7.46
CA ALA A 108 6.56 17.97 -7.00
C ALA A 108 5.71 18.41 -5.79
N PHE A 109 4.40 18.13 -5.81
CA PHE A 109 3.51 18.40 -4.68
C PHE A 109 3.92 17.61 -3.43
N LEU A 110 4.11 16.29 -3.56
CA LEU A 110 4.51 15.43 -2.45
C LEU A 110 5.90 15.77 -1.91
N GLN A 111 6.83 16.21 -2.76
CA GLN A 111 8.13 16.71 -2.33
C GLN A 111 7.99 17.98 -1.49
N ARG A 112 7.15 18.92 -1.92
CA ARG A 112 6.87 20.14 -1.15
C ARG A 112 6.22 19.85 0.20
N GLU A 113 5.24 18.95 0.24
CA GLU A 113 4.59 18.53 1.48
C GLU A 113 5.60 17.87 2.44
N ASN A 114 6.44 16.97 1.92
CA ASN A 114 7.51 16.35 2.72
C ASN A 114 8.49 17.39 3.28
N GLN A 115 8.87 18.40 2.50
CA GLN A 115 9.73 19.46 2.98
C GLN A 115 9.09 20.24 4.15
N LEU A 116 7.82 20.64 4.01
CA LEU A 116 7.09 21.33 5.07
C LEU A 116 6.96 20.47 6.34
N LEU A 117 6.74 19.16 6.18
CA LEU A 117 6.69 18.23 7.31
C LEU A 117 8.06 18.11 8.01
N GLN A 118 9.17 18.10 7.27
CA GLN A 118 10.51 18.08 7.84
C GLN A 118 10.82 19.37 8.61
N GLU A 119 10.45 20.53 8.05
CA GLU A 119 10.61 21.84 8.73
C GLU A 119 9.80 21.91 10.03
N ASN A 120 8.53 21.48 9.99
CA ASN A 120 7.69 21.42 11.18
C ASN A 120 8.25 20.47 12.24
N LYS A 121 8.76 19.30 11.83
CA LYS A 121 9.39 18.35 12.73
C LYS A 121 10.60 18.98 13.42
N ALA A 122 11.48 19.64 12.67
CA ALA A 122 12.64 20.32 13.23
C ALA A 122 12.26 21.41 14.25
N LEU A 123 11.22 22.21 13.94
CA LEU A 123 10.72 23.23 14.87
C LEU A 123 10.15 22.63 16.16
N LEU A 124 9.42 21.52 16.05
CA LEU A 124 8.89 20.81 17.21
C LEU A 124 10.01 20.21 18.07
N GLU A 125 11.03 19.64 17.44
CA GLU A 125 12.21 19.11 18.14
C GLU A 125 12.95 20.21 18.92
N ASP A 126 13.16 21.38 18.31
CA ASP A 126 13.77 22.53 18.99
C ASP A 126 12.91 23.03 20.16
N LYS A 127 11.58 23.11 19.95
CA LYS A 127 10.65 23.52 21.02
C LYS A 127 10.64 22.54 22.20
N VAL A 128 10.67 21.24 21.92
CA VAL A 128 10.78 20.20 22.96
C VAL A 128 12.09 20.35 23.73
N LYS A 129 13.21 20.61 23.03
CA LYS A 129 14.50 20.84 23.67
C LYS A 129 14.46 22.06 24.59
N SER A 130 13.95 23.19 24.11
CA SER A 130 13.84 24.42 24.92
C SER A 130 12.95 24.24 26.15
N LEU A 131 11.84 23.50 26.03
CA LEU A 131 10.97 23.19 27.17
C LEU A 131 11.68 22.32 28.21
N LYS A 132 12.38 21.27 27.78
CA LYS A 132 13.17 20.41 28.68
C LYS A 132 14.26 21.20 29.43
N GLU A 133 14.94 22.11 28.74
CA GLU A 133 15.95 22.97 29.37
C GLU A 133 15.32 23.91 30.41
N LYS A 134 14.15 24.49 30.12
CA LYS A 134 13.42 25.34 31.06
C LYS A 134 12.94 24.56 32.28
N GLU A 135 12.38 23.36 32.08
CA GLU A 135 11.97 22.49 33.18
C GLU A 135 13.15 22.09 34.06
N SER A 136 14.28 21.72 33.45
CA SER A 136 15.50 21.35 34.19
C SER A 136 16.01 22.51 35.05
N ARG A 137 16.04 23.74 34.51
CA ARG A 137 16.40 24.93 35.29
C ARG A 137 15.43 25.17 36.43
N ARG A 138 14.13 25.04 36.19
CA ARG A 138 13.11 25.25 37.22
C ARG A 138 13.23 24.23 38.35
N ILE A 139 13.52 22.97 38.03
CA ILE A 139 13.78 21.92 39.03
C ILE A 139 14.99 22.31 39.89
N GLN A 140 16.10 22.72 39.28
CA GLN A 140 17.30 23.16 40.01
C GLN A 140 17.01 24.34 40.95
N GLU A 141 16.29 25.37 40.48
CA GLU A 141 15.90 26.52 41.31
C GLU A 141 15.07 26.09 42.53
N LEU A 142 14.13 25.16 42.35
CA LEU A 142 13.29 24.65 43.43
C LEU A 142 14.07 23.79 44.41
N GLU A 143 14.99 22.96 43.92
CA GLU A 143 15.89 22.15 44.75
C GLU A 143 16.80 23.02 45.63
N GLU A 144 17.38 24.08 45.07
CA GLU A 144 18.18 25.06 45.80
C GLU A 144 17.35 25.79 46.87
N GLU A 145 16.12 26.20 46.54
CA GLU A 145 15.24 26.87 47.49
C GLU A 145 14.82 25.95 48.64
N ILE A 146 14.46 24.70 48.33
CA ILE A 146 14.15 23.68 49.35
C ILE A 146 15.36 23.46 50.26
N ALA A 147 16.58 23.39 49.71
CA ALA A 147 17.80 23.23 50.49
C ALA A 147 18.02 24.42 51.44
N ARG A 148 17.87 25.66 50.95
CA ARG A 148 17.95 26.89 51.77
C ARG A 148 16.94 26.88 52.92
N LEU A 149 15.66 26.65 52.61
CA LEU A 149 14.59 26.62 53.61
C LEU A 149 14.78 25.49 54.62
N THR A 150 15.32 24.34 54.19
CA THR A 150 15.63 23.22 55.10
C THR A 150 16.73 23.59 56.09
N GLN A 151 17.78 24.28 55.63
CA GLN A 151 18.86 24.76 56.49
C GLN A 151 18.38 25.83 57.47
N GLU A 152 17.57 26.78 57.02
CA GLU A 152 16.98 27.82 57.88
C GLU A 152 16.09 27.23 58.97
N ASN A 153 15.20 26.30 58.59
CA ASN A 153 14.35 25.58 59.56
C ASN A 153 15.17 24.80 60.59
N HIS A 154 16.27 24.17 60.17
CA HIS A 154 17.18 23.50 61.09
C HIS A 154 17.84 24.50 62.07
N ALA A 155 18.31 25.64 61.56
CA ALA A 155 18.93 26.69 62.38
C ALA A 155 17.96 27.23 63.44
N ILE A 156 16.71 27.53 63.06
CA ILE A 156 15.66 28.00 63.97
C ILE A 156 15.38 26.96 65.07
N LYS A 157 15.27 25.68 64.71
CA LYS A 157 15.05 24.60 65.69
C LYS A 157 16.21 24.40 66.65
N SER A 158 17.43 24.75 66.24
CA SER A 158 18.64 24.63 67.06
C SER A 158 18.92 25.83 67.96
N GLN A 159 18.19 26.95 67.83
CA GLN A 159 18.32 28.07 68.75
C GLN A 159 17.76 27.70 70.14
N PRO A 160 18.50 27.97 71.23
CA PRO A 160 18.01 27.71 72.57
C PRO A 160 16.76 28.55 72.82
N GLN A 161 15.64 27.90 73.17
CA GLN A 161 14.47 28.62 73.65
C GLN A 161 14.84 29.25 74.98
N ASP A 162 15.00 30.58 75.00
CA ASP A 162 15.00 31.36 76.24
C ASP A 162 13.65 31.14 76.91
N ARG A 163 13.59 30.12 77.78
CA ARG A 163 12.50 29.94 78.72
C ARG A 163 12.62 31.09 79.72
N ALA A 164 11.97 32.20 79.40
CA ALA A 164 11.66 33.21 80.40
C ALA A 164 10.78 32.54 81.47
N VAL A 165 11.40 32.19 82.59
CA VAL A 165 10.70 31.83 83.82
C VAL A 165 10.32 33.16 84.47
N GLY A 166 9.02 33.48 84.48
CA GLY A 166 8.46 34.68 85.08
C GLY A 166 6.97 34.78 84.84
#